data_AF-A0A2V6JR04-F1
#
_entry.id   AF-A0A2V6JR04-F1
#
_cell.length_a   1.000
_cell.length_b   1.000
_cell.length_c   1.000
_cell.angle_alpha   90.00
_cell.angle_beta   90.00
_cell.angle_gamma   90.00
#
_symmetry.space_group_name_H-M   'P 1'
#
loop_
_entity.id
_entity.type
_entity.pdbx_description
1 polymer ?
#
loop_
_entity_poly.entity_id
_entity_poly.type
_entity_poly.pdbx_seq_one_letter_code
_entity_poly.pdbx_strand_id
1 'polypeptide(L)'
;MRRFAIAVSLACATRVAFGQGGPPMITDDPGTPGNGKWENNLAIAFEHRPNETAIDVPAIDLNYGVGEHIQLTLQTAPVLVKRSGQGLIGGLGGTEAALKWRFLAEATSGFDMSMFPRVIFNIEQSSVRRGLAEDGTRFQIPFQIAKTFGRWRVDAEFGPRASTVGRSEWLYGIVCGFDLAKPTMLMAELHDESRMNFSRDVLTLNVGLRHEFTENYILILSMGHELRSPDQPTALIGYFGMQFVY
;
A
#
# COMPACT_ATOMS: atom_id res chain seq x y z
N MET A 1 45.45 39.88 11.73
CA MET A 1 44.49 39.45 10.70
C MET A 1 44.16 37.98 10.92
N ARG A 2 43.12 37.68 11.71
CA ARG A 2 42.69 36.31 12.03
C ARG A 2 41.48 35.97 11.14
N ARG A 3 41.66 35.01 10.22
CA ARG A 3 40.61 34.51 9.33
C ARG A 3 39.72 33.56 10.12
N PHE A 4 38.46 33.93 10.35
CA PHE A 4 37.42 33.00 10.78
C PHE A 4 36.91 32.25 9.56
N ALA A 5 37.20 30.95 9.47
CA ALA A 5 36.53 30.05 8.54
C ALA A 5 35.25 29.55 9.22
N ILE A 6 34.10 30.01 8.76
CA ILE A 6 32.81 29.46 9.14
C ILE A 6 32.60 28.24 8.23
N ALA A 7 32.80 27.04 8.79
CA ALA A 7 32.36 25.81 8.17
C ALA A 7 30.83 25.72 8.31
N VAL A 8 30.11 25.98 7.22
CA VAL A 8 28.67 25.71 7.14
C VAL A 8 28.52 24.22 6.90
N SER A 9 28.27 23.48 7.98
CA SER A 9 27.86 22.08 7.93
C SER A 9 26.46 22.02 7.33
N LEU A 10 26.37 21.74 6.02
CA LEU A 10 25.10 21.33 5.40
C LEU A 10 24.77 19.93 5.93
N ALA A 11 24.07 19.86 7.06
CA ALA A 11 23.39 18.65 7.45
C ALA A 11 22.23 18.45 6.46
N CYS A 12 22.49 17.74 5.37
CA CYS A 12 21.44 17.08 4.60
C CYS A 12 20.74 16.12 5.57
N ALA A 13 19.69 16.60 6.22
CA ALA A 13 18.66 15.71 6.73
C ALA A 13 18.14 14.97 5.50
N THR A 14 18.65 13.76 5.29
CA THR A 14 18.09 12.79 4.37
C THR A 14 16.66 12.54 4.85
N ARG A 15 15.73 13.34 4.33
CA ARG A 15 14.32 13.00 4.41
C ARG A 15 14.23 11.63 3.79
N VAL A 16 13.97 10.63 4.61
CA VAL A 16 13.46 9.35 4.13
C VAL A 16 12.32 9.75 3.22
N ALA A 17 12.48 9.50 1.92
CA ALA A 17 11.42 9.69 0.96
C ALA A 17 10.39 8.62 1.27
N PHE A 18 9.55 8.89 2.28
CA PHE A 18 8.28 8.22 2.40
C PHE A 18 7.54 8.62 1.15
N GLY A 19 7.33 7.68 0.23
CA GLY A 19 6.29 7.90 -0.73
C GLY A 19 4.93 7.92 -0.01
N GLN A 20 3.93 8.35 -0.76
CA GLN A 20 2.58 8.58 -0.26
C GLN A 20 1.58 7.53 -0.76
N GLY A 21 2.07 6.55 -1.52
CA GLY A 21 1.33 5.35 -1.86
C GLY A 21 1.49 4.30 -0.76
N GLY A 22 0.93 3.12 -1.00
CA GLY A 22 0.82 2.09 0.03
C GLY A 22 -0.13 2.54 1.14
N PRO A 23 -0.17 1.84 2.29
CA PRO A 23 -1.16 2.11 3.33
C PRO A 23 -1.25 3.60 3.73
N PRO A 24 -2.45 4.22 3.70
CA PRO A 24 -3.78 3.61 3.64
C PRO A 24 -4.38 3.52 2.22
N MET A 25 -3.60 3.83 1.19
CA MET A 25 -3.97 3.78 -0.22
C MET A 25 -3.70 2.37 -0.81
N ILE A 26 -4.30 2.05 -1.95
CA ILE A 26 -4.15 0.74 -2.60
C ILE A 26 -2.91 0.74 -3.51
N THR A 27 -2.75 1.81 -4.29
CA THR A 27 -1.63 2.09 -5.18
C THR A 27 -0.38 2.41 -4.37
N ASP A 28 0.67 1.68 -4.69
CA ASP A 28 1.93 1.72 -3.97
C ASP A 28 2.91 2.74 -4.55
N ASP A 29 3.97 3.06 -3.80
CA ASP A 29 4.97 4.06 -4.15
C ASP A 29 6.40 3.48 -4.12
N PRO A 30 7.38 4.16 -4.74
CA PRO A 30 8.76 3.68 -4.79
C PRO A 30 9.59 3.87 -3.53
N GLY A 31 9.04 4.47 -2.48
CA GLY A 31 9.69 4.70 -1.19
C GLY A 31 10.11 3.41 -0.48
N THR A 32 11.15 3.53 0.34
CA THR A 32 11.71 2.44 1.16
C THR A 32 12.02 2.96 2.57
N PRO A 33 12.00 2.11 3.62
CA PRO A 33 12.22 2.55 5.00
C PRO A 33 13.62 3.14 5.24
N GLY A 34 14.61 2.69 4.46
CA GLY A 34 16.03 3.04 4.63
C GLY A 34 16.82 2.00 5.44
N ASN A 35 18.14 2.11 5.46
CA ASN A 35 19.00 1.02 5.91
C ASN A 35 18.79 0.64 7.39
N GLY A 36 18.38 -0.60 7.65
CA GLY A 36 18.19 -1.13 8.99
C GLY A 36 16.95 -0.60 9.71
N LYS A 37 16.08 0.12 9.00
CA LYS A 37 14.86 0.72 9.55
C LYS A 37 13.66 -0.19 9.36
N TRP A 38 12.77 -0.15 10.33
CA TRP A 38 11.47 -0.78 10.29
C TRP A 38 10.39 0.26 10.04
N GLU A 39 9.40 -0.14 9.24
CA GLU A 39 8.13 0.55 9.09
C GLU A 39 7.00 -0.47 9.25
N ASN A 40 6.28 -0.41 10.36
CA ASN A 40 5.24 -1.37 10.69
C ASN A 40 3.88 -0.69 10.71
N ASN A 41 2.94 -1.23 9.95
CA ASN A 41 1.57 -0.75 9.86
C ASN A 41 0.65 -1.74 10.60
N LEU A 42 -0.12 -1.23 11.55
CA LEU A 42 -1.18 -1.96 12.25
C LEU A 42 -2.51 -1.27 12.00
N ALA A 43 -3.47 -1.99 11.44
CA ALA A 43 -4.71 -1.38 11.01
C ALA A 43 -5.95 -2.26 11.20
N ILE A 44 -7.09 -1.61 11.08
CA ILE A 44 -8.36 -2.24 10.76
C ILE A 44 -8.67 -1.83 9.33
N ALA A 45 -8.80 -2.80 8.43
CA ALA A 45 -9.31 -2.58 7.09
C ALA A 45 -10.66 -3.27 6.97
N PHE A 46 -11.58 -2.68 6.22
CA PHE A 46 -12.86 -3.31 5.95
C PHE A 46 -13.28 -3.14 4.49
N GLU A 47 -14.07 -4.09 4.06
CA GLU A 47 -14.76 -4.09 2.78
C GLU A 47 -16.22 -4.45 3.04
N HIS A 48 -17.13 -3.58 2.59
CA HIS A 48 -18.57 -3.77 2.75
C HIS A 48 -19.25 -3.81 1.39
N ARG A 49 -19.93 -4.93 1.13
CA ARG A 49 -20.87 -5.14 0.03
C ARG A 49 -22.28 -5.36 0.62
N PRO A 50 -23.36 -5.17 -0.15
CA PRO A 50 -24.74 -5.28 0.36
C PRO A 50 -25.09 -6.56 1.14
N ASN A 51 -24.36 -7.67 0.94
CA ASN A 51 -24.63 -8.94 1.62
C ASN A 51 -23.43 -9.52 2.38
N GLU A 52 -22.29 -8.82 2.38
CA GLU A 52 -21.03 -9.32 2.91
C GLU A 52 -20.21 -8.18 3.49
N THR A 53 -19.66 -8.37 4.68
CA THR A 53 -18.66 -7.47 5.26
C THR A 53 -17.46 -8.28 5.68
N ALA A 54 -16.31 -7.94 5.14
CA ALA A 54 -15.02 -8.48 5.53
C ALA A 54 -14.26 -7.42 6.34
N ILE A 55 -13.59 -7.85 7.41
CA ILE A 55 -12.80 -6.98 8.28
C ILE A 55 -11.48 -7.68 8.60
N ASP A 56 -10.39 -7.01 8.28
CA ASP A 56 -9.03 -7.41 8.62
C ASP A 56 -8.66 -6.76 9.95
N VAL A 57 -8.43 -7.56 11.00
CA VAL A 57 -8.21 -7.03 12.36
C VAL A 57 -7.35 -7.92 13.26
N PRO A 58 -6.14 -7.45 13.67
CA PRO A 58 -5.41 -6.37 13.03
C PRO A 58 -4.86 -6.82 11.66
N ALA A 59 -4.98 -5.98 10.65
CA ALA A 59 -4.08 -6.03 9.52
C ALA A 59 -2.67 -5.68 9.99
N ILE A 60 -1.71 -6.54 9.66
CA ILE A 60 -0.30 -6.44 10.03
C ILE A 60 0.49 -6.34 8.74
N ASP A 61 1.26 -5.28 8.59
CA ASP A 61 2.19 -5.09 7.48
C ASP A 61 3.54 -4.64 8.06
N LEU A 62 4.56 -5.46 7.83
CA LEU A 62 5.91 -5.29 8.37
C LEU A 62 6.88 -5.03 7.23
N ASN A 63 7.54 -3.88 7.27
CA ASN A 63 8.51 -3.47 6.26
C ASN A 63 9.89 -3.27 6.88
N TYR A 64 10.91 -3.86 6.28
CA TYR A 64 12.30 -3.73 6.73
C TYR A 64 13.22 -3.29 5.60
N GLY A 65 13.97 -2.22 5.82
CA GLY A 65 14.90 -1.68 4.84
C GLY A 65 16.28 -2.36 4.87
N VAL A 66 16.74 -2.79 3.69
CA VAL A 66 18.09 -3.33 3.46
C VAL A 66 18.86 -2.35 2.58
N GLY A 67 19.79 -1.60 3.18
CA GLY A 67 20.36 -0.44 2.51
C GLY A 67 19.29 0.64 2.24
N GLU A 68 19.60 1.57 1.35
CA GLU A 68 18.69 2.69 1.03
C GLU A 68 17.63 2.32 -0.03
N HIS A 69 17.81 1.19 -0.72
CA HIS A 69 17.12 0.92 -1.98
C HIS A 69 16.24 -0.34 -1.95
N ILE A 70 16.32 -1.15 -0.89
CA ILE A 70 15.57 -2.41 -0.80
C ILE A 70 14.67 -2.38 0.43
N GLN A 71 13.43 -2.85 0.27
CA GLN A 71 12.49 -3.13 1.37
C GLN A 71 12.04 -4.58 1.25
N LEU A 72 12.05 -5.28 2.39
CA LEU A 72 11.44 -6.60 2.55
C LEU A 72 10.12 -6.41 3.28
N THR A 73 9.09 -7.10 2.81
CA THR A 73 7.72 -6.93 3.32
C THR A 73 7.11 -8.27 3.67
N LEU A 74 6.42 -8.31 4.81
CA LEU A 74 5.55 -9.41 5.21
C LEU A 74 4.23 -8.82 5.71
N GLN A 75 3.13 -9.19 5.05
CA GLN A 75 1.79 -8.72 5.40
C GLN A 75 0.83 -9.90 5.61
N THR A 76 -0.03 -9.80 6.61
CA THR A 76 -1.13 -10.74 6.87
C THR A 76 -2.19 -10.13 7.79
N ALA A 77 -3.36 -10.76 7.90
CA ALA A 77 -4.40 -10.34 8.83
C ALA A 77 -5.27 -11.54 9.27
N PRO A 78 -5.71 -11.61 10.54
CA PRO A 78 -6.95 -12.30 10.86
C PRO A 78 -8.11 -11.57 10.18
N VAL A 79 -8.97 -12.33 9.51
CA VAL A 79 -10.13 -11.82 8.77
C VAL A 79 -11.40 -12.32 9.43
N LEU A 80 -12.36 -11.41 9.63
CA LEU A 80 -13.72 -11.69 10.05
C LEU A 80 -14.67 -11.40 8.89
N VAL A 81 -15.46 -12.39 8.49
CA VAL A 81 -16.45 -12.24 7.42
C VAL A 81 -17.85 -12.49 7.94
N LYS A 82 -18.73 -11.51 7.74
CA LYS A 82 -20.15 -11.59 8.02
C LYS A 82 -20.94 -11.58 6.72
N ARG A 83 -21.62 -12.69 6.42
CA ARG A 83 -22.53 -12.83 5.28
C ARG A 83 -23.98 -12.81 5.73
N SER A 84 -24.87 -12.27 4.90
CA SER A 84 -26.31 -12.30 5.12
C SER A 84 -26.80 -13.75 5.29
N GLY A 85 -27.58 -14.01 6.33
CA GLY A 85 -28.09 -15.36 6.64
C GLY A 85 -27.06 -16.36 7.20
N GLN A 86 -25.80 -15.98 7.40
CA GLN A 86 -24.76 -16.85 7.98
C GLN A 86 -24.23 -16.30 9.31
N GLY A 87 -23.62 -17.17 10.11
CA GLY A 87 -22.85 -16.78 11.30
C GLY A 87 -21.61 -15.96 10.92
N LEU A 88 -21.00 -15.30 11.91
CA LEU A 88 -19.68 -14.69 11.74
C LEU A 88 -18.65 -15.81 11.58
N ILE A 89 -17.80 -15.72 10.56
CA ILE A 89 -16.72 -16.68 10.31
C ILE A 89 -15.39 -15.94 10.43
N GLY A 90 -14.40 -16.56 11.08
CA GLY A 90 -13.09 -15.95 11.27
C GLY A 90 -11.94 -16.94 11.03
N GLY A 91 -10.79 -16.41 10.64
CA GLY A 91 -9.57 -17.16 10.37
C GLY A 91 -8.49 -16.28 9.76
N LEU A 92 -7.36 -16.88 9.39
CA LEU A 92 -6.26 -16.12 8.77
C LEU A 92 -6.55 -15.85 7.29
N GLY A 93 -6.36 -14.60 6.86
CA GLY A 93 -6.45 -14.21 5.46
C GLY A 93 -5.21 -14.62 4.65
N GLY A 94 -5.08 -14.03 3.47
CA GLY A 94 -3.87 -14.16 2.65
C GLY A 94 -2.64 -13.66 3.39
N THR A 95 -1.48 -14.25 3.07
CA THR A 95 -0.17 -13.78 3.50
C THR A 95 0.59 -13.31 2.28
N GLU A 96 1.17 -12.13 2.35
CA GLU A 96 2.00 -11.55 1.31
C GLU A 96 3.46 -11.48 1.79
N ALA A 97 4.38 -11.94 0.94
CA ALA A 97 5.81 -11.69 1.09
C ALA A 97 6.31 -10.97 -0.16
N ALA A 98 7.04 -9.87 0.03
CA ALA A 98 7.44 -9.02 -1.09
C ALA A 98 8.84 -8.41 -0.92
N LEU A 99 9.42 -8.00 -2.05
CA LEU A 99 10.69 -7.31 -2.13
C LEU A 99 10.51 -6.09 -3.02
N LYS A 100 10.64 -4.89 -2.44
CA LYS A 100 10.70 -3.64 -3.21
C LYS A 100 12.15 -3.31 -3.50
N TRP A 101 12.44 -2.95 -4.73
CA TRP A 101 13.74 -2.41 -5.12
C TRP A 101 13.56 -1.09 -5.84
N ARG A 102 13.96 0.00 -5.17
CA ARG A 102 14.08 1.34 -5.75
C ARG A 102 15.38 1.46 -6.52
N PHE A 103 15.28 1.54 -7.84
CA PHE A 103 16.44 1.60 -8.73
C PHE A 103 16.69 3.01 -9.29
N LEU A 104 15.74 3.94 -9.17
CA LEU A 104 15.94 5.36 -9.44
C LEU A 104 15.50 6.20 -8.25
N ALA A 105 16.28 7.26 -7.98
CA ALA A 105 16.05 8.17 -6.89
C ALA A 105 15.76 9.58 -7.42
N GLU A 106 14.72 10.25 -6.91
CA GLU A 106 14.33 11.58 -7.40
C GLU A 106 15.48 12.60 -7.32
N ALA A 107 16.32 12.51 -6.30
CA ALA A 107 17.49 13.38 -6.12
C ALA A 107 18.50 13.32 -7.28
N THR A 108 18.57 12.22 -8.03
CA THR A 108 19.53 12.02 -9.13
C THR A 108 18.87 12.03 -10.51
N SER A 109 17.66 11.48 -10.66
CA SER A 109 16.95 11.37 -11.94
C SER A 109 15.78 12.34 -12.12
N GLY A 110 15.36 13.06 -11.07
CA GLY A 110 14.20 13.95 -11.10
C GLY A 110 12.84 13.25 -11.01
N PHE A 111 12.83 11.95 -10.68
CA PHE A 111 11.70 11.11 -10.30
C PHE A 111 12.22 9.84 -9.60
N ASP A 112 11.44 9.23 -8.71
CA ASP A 112 11.74 7.94 -8.09
C ASP A 112 11.11 6.80 -8.92
N MET A 113 11.79 5.65 -9.03
CA MET A 113 11.20 4.43 -9.57
C MET A 113 11.65 3.19 -8.82
N SER A 114 10.73 2.23 -8.73
CA SER A 114 10.96 0.92 -8.15
C SER A 114 10.20 -0.17 -8.90
N MET A 115 10.51 -1.41 -8.54
CA MET A 115 9.61 -2.53 -8.75
C MET A 115 9.35 -3.22 -7.42
N PHE A 116 8.16 -3.81 -7.26
CA PHE A 116 7.76 -4.46 -6.02
C PHE A 116 7.23 -5.90 -6.21
N PRO A 117 8.06 -6.83 -6.70
CA PRO A 117 7.71 -8.25 -6.75
C PRO A 117 7.13 -8.76 -5.43
N ARG A 118 5.93 -9.34 -5.49
CA ARG A 118 5.21 -9.86 -4.33
C ARG A 118 4.57 -11.22 -4.62
N VAL A 119 4.54 -12.08 -3.61
CA VAL A 119 3.91 -13.39 -3.63
C VAL A 119 2.85 -13.44 -2.54
N ILE A 120 1.61 -13.70 -2.93
CA ILE A 120 0.47 -13.79 -2.03
C ILE A 120 0.01 -15.24 -1.99
N PHE A 121 -0.04 -15.83 -0.80
CA PHE A 121 -0.32 -17.25 -0.60
C PHE A 121 -1.12 -17.47 0.69
N ASN A 122 -1.58 -18.71 0.87
CA ASN A 122 -2.37 -19.10 2.02
C ASN A 122 -1.57 -20.02 2.93
N ILE A 123 -1.51 -19.68 4.21
CA ILE A 123 -0.93 -20.56 5.24
C ILE A 123 -1.94 -21.65 5.61
N GLU A 124 -3.21 -21.29 5.77
CA GLU A 124 -4.26 -22.21 6.18
C GLU A 124 -5.23 -22.56 5.04
N GLN A 125 -5.20 -23.82 4.59
CA GLN A 125 -6.20 -24.35 3.66
C GLN A 125 -7.63 -24.31 4.24
N SER A 126 -7.76 -24.25 5.58
CA SER A 126 -9.03 -24.07 6.27
C SER A 126 -9.68 -22.71 5.96
N SER A 127 -8.88 -21.67 5.75
CA SER A 127 -9.34 -20.32 5.42
C SER A 127 -9.88 -20.25 4.01
N VAL A 128 -9.21 -20.91 3.05
CA VAL A 128 -9.67 -21.01 1.66
C VAL A 128 -11.04 -21.69 1.59
N ARG A 129 -11.20 -22.86 2.24
CA ARG A 129 -12.49 -23.58 2.28
C ARG A 129 -13.63 -22.78 2.91
N ARG A 130 -13.32 -21.83 3.80
CA ARG A 130 -14.29 -20.97 4.47
C ARG A 130 -14.51 -19.63 3.75
N GLY A 131 -13.83 -19.40 2.63
CA GLY A 131 -13.91 -18.16 1.86
C GLY A 131 -13.36 -16.95 2.62
N LEU A 132 -12.29 -17.15 3.39
CA LEU A 132 -11.56 -16.10 4.11
C LEU A 132 -10.27 -15.68 3.40
N ALA A 133 -9.82 -16.49 2.45
CA ALA A 133 -8.67 -16.22 1.61
C ALA A 133 -8.88 -16.85 0.23
N GLU A 134 -8.27 -16.27 -0.80
CA GLU A 134 -8.37 -16.77 -2.17
C GLU A 134 -7.65 -18.10 -2.35
N ASP A 135 -8.04 -18.93 -3.31
CA ASP A 135 -7.36 -20.20 -3.57
C ASP A 135 -6.08 -20.00 -4.40
N GLY A 136 -5.09 -20.87 -4.19
CA GLY A 136 -3.81 -20.83 -4.90
C GLY A 136 -2.82 -19.78 -4.41
N THR A 137 -1.85 -19.47 -5.27
CA THR A 137 -0.79 -18.48 -5.07
C THR A 137 -0.86 -17.43 -6.17
N ARG A 138 -0.70 -16.16 -5.80
CA ARG A 138 -0.64 -15.03 -6.74
C ARG A 138 0.76 -14.44 -6.75
N PHE A 139 1.24 -14.12 -7.93
CA PHE A 139 2.52 -13.49 -8.19
C PHE A 139 2.26 -12.16 -8.88
N GLN A 140 2.80 -11.09 -8.34
CA GLN A 140 2.57 -9.74 -8.85
C GLN A 140 3.89 -9.00 -8.97
N ILE A 141 4.06 -8.26 -10.06
CA ILE A 141 5.30 -7.51 -10.36
C ILE A 141 4.92 -6.09 -10.77
N PRO A 142 4.58 -5.22 -9.81
CA PRO A 142 4.31 -3.82 -10.07
C PRO A 142 5.60 -3.05 -10.31
N PHE A 143 5.50 -2.06 -11.18
CA PHE A 143 6.45 -0.97 -11.33
C PHE A 143 5.80 0.30 -10.79
N GLN A 144 6.57 1.05 -10.00
CA GLN A 144 6.09 2.29 -9.39
C GLN A 144 6.96 3.45 -9.84
N ILE A 145 6.33 4.61 -10.01
CA ILE A 145 7.00 5.88 -10.30
C ILE A 145 6.40 6.97 -9.43
N ALA A 146 7.25 7.83 -8.88
CA ALA A 146 6.82 8.95 -8.07
C ALA A 146 7.53 10.24 -8.44
N LYS A 147 6.82 11.35 -8.22
CA LYS A 147 7.38 12.69 -8.41
C LYS A 147 6.76 13.72 -7.48
N THR A 148 7.61 14.61 -6.98
CA THR A 148 7.23 15.70 -6.09
C THR A 148 7.20 17.04 -6.82
N PHE A 149 6.11 17.79 -6.67
CA PHE A 149 5.90 19.13 -7.24
C PHE A 149 5.44 20.12 -6.16
N GLY A 150 6.39 20.68 -5.42
CA GLY A 150 6.08 21.63 -4.34
C GLY A 150 5.32 20.94 -3.20
N ARG A 151 4.01 21.22 -3.09
CA ARG A 151 3.11 20.60 -2.08
C ARG A 151 2.39 19.37 -2.61
N TRP A 152 2.50 19.10 -3.91
CA TRP A 152 1.89 17.95 -4.56
C TRP A 152 2.90 16.83 -4.64
N ARG A 153 2.42 15.60 -4.46
CA ARG A 153 3.18 14.38 -4.69
C ARG A 153 2.31 13.42 -5.48
N VAL A 154 2.85 12.81 -6.51
CA VAL A 154 2.10 11.95 -7.43
C VAL A 154 2.84 10.65 -7.57
N ASP A 155 2.16 9.53 -7.31
CA ASP A 155 2.65 8.19 -7.63
C ASP A 155 1.73 7.50 -8.62
N ALA A 156 2.32 6.64 -9.42
CA ALA A 156 1.59 5.69 -10.24
C ALA A 156 2.21 4.30 -10.11
N GLU A 157 1.36 3.30 -10.12
CA GLU A 157 1.73 1.89 -10.12
C GLU A 157 1.08 1.20 -11.32
N PHE A 158 1.78 0.24 -11.91
CA PHE A 158 1.19 -0.68 -12.89
C PHE A 158 1.95 -2.01 -12.89
N GLY A 159 1.25 -3.13 -13.12
CA GLY A 159 1.93 -4.41 -13.27
C GLY A 159 0.99 -5.59 -13.49
N PRO A 160 1.54 -6.73 -13.97
CA PRO A 160 0.77 -7.95 -14.08
C PRO A 160 0.64 -8.64 -12.72
N ARG A 161 -0.52 -9.27 -12.52
CA ARG A 161 -0.82 -10.23 -11.46
C ARG A 161 -1.15 -11.58 -12.11
N ALA A 162 -0.33 -12.58 -11.87
CA ALA A 162 -0.53 -13.94 -12.32
C ALA A 162 -0.99 -14.82 -11.15
N SER A 163 -1.98 -15.67 -11.37
CA SER A 163 -2.56 -16.52 -10.34
C SER A 163 -2.42 -17.99 -10.74
N THR A 164 -2.04 -18.87 -9.81
CA THR A 164 -2.01 -20.31 -10.08
C THR A 164 -3.41 -20.90 -10.26
N VAL A 165 -4.40 -20.29 -9.59
CA VAL A 165 -5.82 -20.59 -9.70
C VAL A 165 -6.53 -19.29 -10.09
N GLY A 166 -7.43 -19.36 -11.07
CA GLY A 166 -8.12 -18.17 -11.59
C GLY A 166 -7.46 -17.60 -12.85
N ARG A 167 -7.67 -16.32 -13.10
CA ARG A 167 -7.19 -15.62 -14.31
C ARG A 167 -6.12 -14.60 -13.92
N SER A 168 -5.19 -14.36 -14.83
CA SER A 168 -4.23 -13.26 -14.69
C SER A 168 -4.89 -11.92 -14.98
N GLU A 169 -4.44 -10.88 -14.29
CA GLU A 169 -4.97 -9.51 -14.31
C GLU A 169 -3.87 -8.46 -14.41
N TRP A 170 -4.24 -7.27 -14.86
CA TRP A 170 -3.46 -6.06 -14.73
C TRP A 170 -3.96 -5.28 -13.52
N LEU A 171 -3.03 -4.77 -12.71
CA LEU A 171 -3.29 -3.69 -11.78
C LEU A 171 -2.67 -2.40 -12.30
N TYR A 172 -3.33 -1.29 -12.02
CA TYR A 172 -2.77 0.02 -12.23
C TYR A 172 -3.53 1.04 -11.40
N GLY A 173 -2.82 2.08 -10.97
CA GLY A 173 -3.47 3.18 -10.28
C GLY A 173 -2.58 4.39 -10.16
N ILE A 174 -3.22 5.48 -9.77
CA ILE A 174 -2.58 6.77 -9.55
C ILE A 174 -3.07 7.32 -8.23
N VAL A 175 -2.13 7.80 -7.41
CA VAL A 175 -2.42 8.49 -6.17
C VAL A 175 -1.79 9.88 -6.21
N CYS A 176 -2.54 10.85 -5.72
CA CYS A 176 -2.11 12.22 -5.62
C CYS A 176 -2.24 12.69 -4.17
N GLY A 177 -1.10 13.00 -3.55
CA GLY A 177 -0.99 13.59 -2.23
C GLY A 177 -0.85 15.11 -2.29
N PHE A 178 -1.50 15.81 -1.37
CA PHE A 178 -1.37 17.24 -1.14
C PHE A 178 -1.04 17.52 0.33
N ASP A 179 0.11 18.14 0.57
CA ASP A 179 0.55 18.57 1.90
C ASP A 179 -0.30 19.76 2.38
N LEU A 180 -1.35 19.52 3.17
CA LEU A 180 -2.17 20.58 3.78
C LEU A 180 -1.35 21.42 4.78
N ALA A 181 -0.53 20.73 5.57
CA ALA A 181 0.39 21.31 6.53
C ALA A 181 1.61 20.39 6.66
N LYS A 182 2.64 20.81 7.40
CA LYS A 182 3.83 19.98 7.61
C LYS A 182 3.53 18.55 8.11
N PRO A 183 2.65 18.33 9.10
CA PRO A 183 2.36 16.99 9.60
C PRO A 183 1.15 16.33 8.91
N THR A 184 0.52 16.96 7.91
CA THR A 184 -0.78 16.49 7.42
C THR A 184 -0.88 16.53 5.91
N MET A 185 -1.13 15.35 5.34
CA MET A 185 -1.33 15.15 3.92
C MET A 185 -2.72 14.57 3.66
N LEU A 186 -3.40 15.12 2.66
CA LEU A 186 -4.57 14.50 2.05
C LEU A 186 -4.15 13.77 0.78
N MET A 187 -4.80 12.64 0.51
CA MET A 187 -4.51 11.80 -0.65
C MET A 187 -5.82 11.48 -1.37
N ALA A 188 -5.75 11.38 -2.69
CA ALA A 188 -6.84 10.88 -3.53
C ALA A 188 -6.27 9.89 -4.54
N GLU A 189 -7.01 8.81 -4.78
CA GLU A 189 -6.56 7.67 -5.58
C GLU A 189 -7.63 7.20 -6.53
N LEU A 190 -7.21 6.85 -7.74
CA LEU A 190 -7.94 5.98 -8.64
C LEU A 190 -7.13 4.71 -8.85
N HIS A 191 -7.72 3.58 -8.50
CA HIS A 191 -7.12 2.26 -8.63
C HIS A 191 -8.01 1.38 -9.49
N ASP A 192 -7.41 0.60 -10.39
CA ASP A 192 -8.13 -0.28 -11.28
C ASP A 192 -7.44 -1.66 -11.37
N GLU A 193 -8.26 -2.70 -11.27
CA GLU A 193 -7.87 -4.08 -11.53
C GLU A 193 -8.69 -4.63 -12.69
N SER A 194 -8.03 -5.14 -13.72
CA SER A 194 -8.71 -5.62 -14.93
C SER A 194 -8.12 -6.91 -15.44
N ARG A 195 -8.88 -7.66 -16.25
CA ARG A 195 -8.31 -8.84 -16.93
C ARG A 195 -7.17 -8.44 -17.86
N MET A 196 -6.33 -9.40 -18.24
CA MET A 196 -5.22 -9.17 -19.20
C MET A 196 -5.63 -8.55 -20.55
N ASN A 197 -6.91 -8.64 -20.93
CA ASN A 197 -7.47 -8.02 -22.13
C ASN A 197 -8.18 -6.68 -21.86
N PHE A 198 -7.96 -6.06 -20.71
CA PHE A 198 -8.58 -4.81 -20.23
C PHE A 198 -10.11 -4.84 -20.23
N SER A 199 -10.69 -6.03 -20.08
CA SER A 199 -12.13 -6.20 -19.88
C SER A 199 -12.42 -6.51 -18.42
N ARG A 200 -13.66 -6.24 -18.00
CA ARG A 200 -14.14 -6.52 -16.64
C ARG A 200 -13.23 -5.92 -15.58
N ASP A 201 -13.14 -4.60 -15.61
CA ASP A 201 -12.29 -3.85 -14.73
C ASP A 201 -13.07 -3.40 -13.47
N VAL A 202 -12.37 -3.34 -12.33
CA VAL A 202 -12.89 -2.88 -11.05
C VAL A 202 -12.21 -1.56 -10.72
N LEU A 203 -12.94 -0.46 -10.90
CA LEU A 203 -12.43 0.88 -10.65
C LEU A 203 -12.82 1.33 -9.25
N THR A 204 -11.83 1.75 -8.47
CA THR A 204 -11.99 2.23 -7.10
C THR A 204 -11.53 3.68 -7.00
N LEU A 205 -12.36 4.50 -6.35
CA LEU A 205 -12.00 5.85 -5.91
C LEU A 205 -11.80 5.84 -4.41
N ASN A 206 -10.66 6.35 -3.95
CA ASN A 206 -10.30 6.33 -2.54
C ASN A 206 -9.74 7.69 -2.11
N VAL A 207 -10.04 8.09 -0.86
CA VAL A 207 -9.54 9.32 -0.25
C VAL A 207 -8.89 8.99 1.07
N GLY A 208 -7.67 9.45 1.25
CA GLY A 208 -6.85 9.16 2.42
C GLY A 208 -6.39 10.41 3.17
N LEU A 209 -6.01 10.20 4.43
CA LEU A 209 -5.35 11.17 5.29
C LEU A 209 -4.15 10.48 5.95
N ARG A 210 -3.02 11.17 5.91
CA ARG A 210 -1.83 10.84 6.71
C ARG A 210 -1.56 11.99 7.66
N HIS A 211 -1.45 11.68 8.95
CA HIS A 211 -1.15 12.65 9.99
C HIS A 211 0.02 12.18 10.87
N GLU A 212 1.12 12.90 10.80
CA GLU A 212 2.34 12.63 11.58
C GLU A 212 2.19 13.27 12.96
N PHE A 213 2.04 12.46 14.01
CA PHE A 213 2.12 12.97 15.39
C PHE A 213 3.57 13.23 15.78
N THR A 214 4.45 12.32 15.36
CA THR A 214 5.91 12.44 15.41
C THR A 214 6.50 11.77 14.17
N GLU A 215 7.82 11.83 14.00
CA GLU A 215 8.53 11.09 12.95
C GLU A 215 8.41 9.56 13.08
N ASN A 216 7.98 9.05 14.24
CA ASN A 216 7.86 7.61 14.53
C ASN A 216 6.41 7.12 14.60
N TYR A 217 5.44 8.02 14.74
CA TYR A 217 4.03 7.67 14.95
C TYR A 217 3.15 8.45 13.97
N ILE A 218 2.57 7.71 13.03
CA ILE A 218 1.81 8.28 11.93
C ILE A 218 0.44 7.63 11.90
N LEU A 219 -0.60 8.45 11.98
CA LEU A 219 -1.98 8.02 11.75
C LEU A 219 -2.23 7.96 10.24
N ILE A 220 -2.76 6.85 9.76
CA ILE A 220 -3.15 6.64 8.37
C ILE A 220 -4.59 6.16 8.31
N LEU A 221 -5.41 6.81 7.49
CA LEU A 221 -6.79 6.40 7.28
C LEU A 221 -7.24 6.67 5.86
N SER A 222 -8.14 5.84 5.34
CA SER A 222 -8.77 6.05 4.03
C SER A 222 -10.20 5.56 4.02
N MET A 223 -10.98 6.12 3.10
CA MET A 223 -12.33 5.68 2.79
C MET A 223 -12.55 5.83 1.29
N GLY A 224 -13.01 4.74 0.68
CA GLY A 224 -13.17 4.65 -0.76
C GLY A 224 -14.40 3.85 -1.15
N HIS A 225 -14.75 3.92 -2.42
CA HIS A 225 -15.87 3.19 -2.99
C HIS A 225 -15.52 2.71 -4.40
N GLU A 226 -15.90 1.48 -4.72
CA GLU A 226 -15.82 0.97 -6.08
C GLU A 226 -16.83 1.73 -6.95
N LEU A 227 -16.35 2.38 -7.99
CA LEU A 227 -17.20 3.08 -8.96
C LEU A 227 -17.75 2.11 -10.02
N ARG A 228 -17.00 1.03 -10.29
CA ARG A 228 -17.36 0.01 -11.27
C ARG A 228 -16.93 -1.35 -10.76
N SER A 229 -17.85 -2.32 -10.82
CA SER A 229 -17.59 -3.73 -10.51
C SER A 229 -18.48 -4.60 -11.41
N PRO A 230 -17.92 -5.34 -12.37
CA PRO A 230 -18.68 -5.98 -13.45
C PRO A 230 -19.36 -7.28 -13.03
N ASP A 231 -18.84 -7.94 -12.00
CA ASP A 231 -19.26 -9.27 -11.57
C ASP A 231 -19.95 -9.27 -10.20
N GLN A 232 -19.90 -8.16 -9.47
CA GLN A 232 -20.43 -8.03 -8.11
C GLN A 232 -20.97 -6.62 -7.84
N PRO A 233 -21.79 -6.42 -6.80
CA PRO A 233 -22.09 -5.09 -6.31
C PRO A 233 -20.80 -4.36 -5.88
N THR A 234 -20.78 -3.05 -6.08
CA THR A 234 -19.69 -2.17 -5.67
C THR A 234 -19.50 -2.18 -4.15
N ALA A 235 -18.24 -2.16 -3.74
CA ALA A 235 -17.82 -2.07 -2.34
C ALA A 235 -17.74 -0.64 -1.80
N LEU A 236 -18.02 -0.49 -0.51
CA LEU A 236 -17.40 0.53 0.33
C LEU A 236 -16.17 -0.07 1.00
N ILE A 237 -15.03 0.60 0.89
CA ILE A 237 -13.77 0.19 1.54
C ILE A 237 -13.32 1.25 2.54
N GLY A 238 -12.60 0.81 3.56
CA GLY A 238 -11.96 1.74 4.48
C GLY A 238 -10.78 1.14 5.21
N TYR A 239 -9.88 2.01 5.63
CA TYR A 239 -8.66 1.68 6.34
C TYR A 239 -8.49 2.64 7.50
N PHE A 240 -8.12 2.14 8.67
CA PHE A 240 -7.75 2.94 9.82
C PHE A 240 -6.58 2.26 10.53
N GLY A 241 -5.43 2.92 10.57
CA GLY A 241 -4.22 2.32 11.10
C GLY A 241 -3.22 3.31 11.67
N MET A 242 -2.24 2.73 12.35
CA MET A 242 -1.06 3.42 12.86
C MET A 242 0.17 2.82 12.19
N GLN A 243 1.01 3.71 11.66
CA GLN A 243 2.33 3.41 11.13
C GLN A 243 3.39 3.78 12.17
N PHE A 244 4.29 2.84 12.42
CA PHE A 244 5.41 2.95 13.35
C PHE A 244 6.73 2.87 12.61
N VAL A 245 7.58 3.89 12.74
CA VAL A 245 8.88 3.95 12.07
C VAL A 245 9.99 3.97 13.11
N TYR A 246 11.00 3.10 13.00
CA TYR A 246 12.16 3.07 13.92
C TYR A 246 13.41 2.41 13.34
#